data_AF-A0A9X9XYJ8-F1
#
_entry.id   AF-A0A9X9XYJ8-F1
#
_cell.length_a   1.000
_cell.length_b   1.000
_cell.length_c   1.000
_cell.angle_alpha   90.00
_cell.angle_beta   90.00
_cell.angle_gamma   90.00
#
_symmetry.space_group_name_H-M   'P 1'
#
loop_
_entity.id
_entity.type
_entity.pdbx_description
1 polymer ?
#
loop_
_entity_poly.entity_id
_entity_poly.type
_entity_poly.pdbx_seq_one_letter_code
_entity_poly.pdbx_strand_id
1 'polypeptide(L)'
;MHFRRGIRGDDFRKALETLAQQDGWWKDVLADPTLIIGIRDEYLNVYWQGQSIFKVSFKGGKVTASTHEKYLLNPDLKDQVSLVEGKFAFGKAEQRMLTRDYEGAETLAKLKRAASPYSGQEKEGVHEIATSNLSVVDVEIAINASGVPGIKRNLPRTDLANFETTATGVDLVFWEAKTFSNPELENGDIVRSARGLSEGDRPSQDGVR
;
A
#
# COMPACT_ATOMS: atom_id res chain seq x y z
N MET A 1 19.06 -1.94 16.08
CA MET A 1 18.20 -1.63 14.90
C MET A 1 17.71 -0.20 15.07
N HIS A 2 17.75 0.63 14.02
CA HIS A 2 17.18 1.99 14.08
C HIS A 2 15.89 1.98 13.25
N PHE A 3 14.77 2.40 13.84
CA PHE A 3 13.54 2.65 13.10
C PHE A 3 13.77 3.84 12.17
N ARG A 4 13.87 3.58 10.87
CA ARG A 4 14.08 4.61 9.86
C ARG A 4 12.77 4.87 9.14
N ARG A 5 12.13 6.00 9.47
CA ARG A 5 10.91 6.49 8.81
C ARG A 5 11.07 7.99 8.60
N GLY A 6 10.42 8.52 7.57
CA GLY A 6 10.46 9.93 7.24
C GLY A 6 11.28 10.26 6.00
N ILE A 7 11.08 11.47 5.51
CA ILE A 7 11.86 12.07 4.44
C ILE A 7 12.88 13.01 5.09
N ARG A 8 14.14 12.59 5.21
CA ARG A 8 15.19 13.39 5.85
C ARG A 8 15.92 14.27 4.85
N GLY A 9 15.92 13.94 3.56
CA GLY A 9 16.48 14.79 2.52
C GLY A 9 15.75 16.12 2.39
N ASP A 10 16.41 17.23 2.73
CA ASP A 10 15.86 18.59 2.64
C ASP A 10 15.40 18.93 1.22
N ASP A 11 16.18 18.56 0.21
CA ASP A 11 15.85 18.81 -1.20
C ASP A 11 14.59 18.06 -1.63
N PHE A 12 14.39 16.84 -1.12
CA PHE A 12 13.18 16.09 -1.39
C PHE A 12 11.96 16.78 -0.75
N ARG A 13 12.05 17.19 0.52
CA ARG A 13 10.95 17.91 1.19
C ARG A 13 10.60 19.21 0.47
N LYS A 14 11.59 20.04 0.16
CA LYS A 14 11.39 21.30 -0.58
C LYS A 14 10.77 21.07 -1.96
N ALA A 15 11.18 20.00 -2.66
CA ALA A 15 10.61 19.67 -3.96
C ALA A 15 9.14 19.19 -3.84
N LEU A 16 8.79 18.42 -2.81
CA LEU A 16 7.39 18.05 -2.54
C LEU A 16 6.53 19.27 -2.16
N GLU A 17 7.06 20.18 -1.33
CA GLU A 17 6.38 21.44 -0.98
C GLU A 17 6.14 22.30 -2.22
N THR A 18 7.14 22.40 -3.10
CA THR A 18 7.02 23.13 -4.37
C THR A 18 5.95 22.50 -5.27
N LEU A 19 5.95 21.17 -5.42
CA LEU A 19 4.94 20.46 -6.20
C LEU A 19 3.53 20.61 -5.61
N ALA A 20 3.39 20.78 -4.30
CA ALA A 20 2.08 20.94 -3.66
C ALA A 20 1.41 22.27 -4.03
N GLN A 21 2.21 23.27 -4.45
CA GLN A 21 1.72 24.57 -4.91
C GLN A 21 1.47 24.62 -6.42
N GLN A 22 1.89 23.60 -7.16
CA GLN A 22 1.76 23.54 -8.62
C GLN A 22 0.56 22.66 -9.00
N ASP A 23 -0.13 23.02 -10.07
CA ASP A 23 -1.11 22.11 -10.65
C ASP A 23 -0.43 20.85 -11.19
N GLY A 24 -0.97 19.69 -10.86
CA GLY A 24 -0.40 18.40 -11.23
C GLY A 24 -0.65 17.31 -10.21
N TRP A 25 -0.08 16.15 -10.47
CA TRP A 25 -0.40 14.90 -9.77
C TRP A 25 -0.27 14.97 -8.25
N TRP A 26 0.72 15.70 -7.74
CA TRP A 26 0.96 15.74 -6.30
C TRP A 26 -0.10 16.56 -5.58
N LYS A 27 -0.51 17.70 -6.16
CA LYS A 27 -1.59 18.52 -5.63
C LYS A 27 -2.92 17.76 -5.65
N ASP A 28 -3.21 17.00 -6.70
CA ASP A 28 -4.40 16.16 -6.79
C ASP A 28 -4.39 15.02 -5.76
N VAL A 29 -3.24 14.41 -5.51
CA VAL A 29 -3.07 13.40 -4.44
C VAL A 29 -3.35 14.01 -3.07
N LEU A 30 -2.83 15.20 -2.79
CA LEU A 30 -3.06 15.89 -1.50
C LEU A 30 -4.52 16.35 -1.33
N ALA A 31 -5.22 16.61 -2.43
CA ALA A 31 -6.61 17.04 -2.42
C ALA A 31 -7.62 15.88 -2.30
N ASP A 32 -7.21 14.62 -2.51
CA ASP A 32 -8.08 13.44 -2.42
C ASP A 32 -8.02 12.80 -1.02
N PRO A 33 -9.01 13.05 -0.14
CA PRO A 33 -9.00 12.54 1.23
C PRO A 33 -9.23 11.02 1.30
N THR A 34 -9.56 10.37 0.18
CA THR A 34 -9.74 8.92 0.13
C THR A 34 -8.41 8.17 -0.04
N LEU A 35 -7.30 8.88 -0.24
CA LEU A 35 -5.96 8.30 -0.36
C LEU A 35 -5.26 8.26 1.00
N ILE A 36 -4.41 7.24 1.18
CA ILE A 36 -3.52 7.14 2.33
C ILE A 36 -2.09 7.37 1.86
N ILE A 37 -1.36 8.30 2.48
CA ILE A 37 0.06 8.55 2.17
C ILE A 37 0.93 7.88 3.24
N GLY A 38 1.51 6.75 2.87
CA GLY A 38 2.48 6.04 3.70
C GLY A 38 3.87 6.64 3.57
N ILE A 39 4.34 7.35 4.59
CA ILE A 39 5.72 7.84 4.68
C ILE A 39 6.64 6.68 5.09
N ARG A 40 7.70 6.44 4.30
CA ARG A 40 8.68 5.35 4.50
C ARG A 40 10.09 5.94 4.64
N ASP A 41 11.14 5.13 4.47
CA ASP A 41 12.54 5.58 4.55
C ASP A 41 12.99 6.21 3.23
N GLU A 42 12.94 7.55 3.11
CA GLU A 42 13.25 8.32 1.89
C GLU A 42 12.38 8.02 0.65
N TYR A 43 11.14 7.55 0.88
CA TYR A 43 10.13 7.47 -0.17
C TYR A 43 8.72 7.51 0.45
N LEU A 44 7.71 7.73 -0.38
CA LEU A 44 6.30 7.67 -0.02
C LEU A 44 5.62 6.58 -0.86
N ASN A 45 4.61 5.94 -0.30
CA ASN A 45 3.60 5.22 -1.08
C ASN A 45 2.26 5.94 -0.94
N VAL A 46 1.50 6.00 -2.01
CA VAL A 46 0.13 6.55 -2.05
C VAL A 46 -0.80 5.38 -2.31
N TYR A 47 -1.67 5.11 -1.34
CA TYR A 47 -2.54 3.93 -1.34
C TYR A 47 -4.00 4.31 -1.60
N TRP A 48 -4.67 3.44 -2.35
CA TRP A 48 -6.12 3.43 -2.50
C TRP A 48 -6.62 1.98 -2.46
N GLN A 49 -7.50 1.65 -1.51
CA GLN A 49 -8.05 0.31 -1.31
C GLN A 49 -6.97 -0.80 -1.29
N GLY A 50 -5.91 -0.57 -0.53
CA GLY A 50 -4.76 -1.49 -0.42
C GLY A 50 -3.89 -1.59 -1.68
N GLN A 51 -4.16 -0.81 -2.72
CA GLN A 51 -3.30 -0.71 -3.90
C GLN A 51 -2.35 0.48 -3.79
N SER A 52 -1.06 0.26 -4.00
CA SER A 52 -0.09 1.35 -4.14
C SER A 52 -0.23 2.00 -5.52
N ILE A 53 -0.97 3.10 -5.60
CA ILE A 53 -1.20 3.87 -6.82
C ILE A 53 0.09 4.58 -7.25
N PHE A 54 0.81 5.16 -6.29
CA PHE A 54 2.14 5.73 -6.54
C PHE A 54 3.16 5.28 -5.51
N LYS A 55 4.36 4.98 -5.97
CA LYS A 55 5.58 5.05 -5.17
C LYS A 55 6.34 6.31 -5.56
N VAL A 56 6.53 7.23 -4.62
CA VAL A 56 7.17 8.53 -4.82
C VAL A 56 8.55 8.51 -4.18
N SER A 57 9.58 8.89 -4.93
CA SER A 57 10.96 8.96 -4.44
C SER A 57 11.69 10.16 -5.04
N PHE A 58 12.84 10.51 -4.47
CA PHE A 58 13.70 11.56 -5.01
C PHE A 58 14.91 10.93 -5.71
N LYS A 59 15.02 11.15 -7.02
CA LYS A 59 16.09 10.57 -7.85
C LYS A 59 16.58 11.59 -8.86
N GLY A 60 17.90 11.77 -8.96
CA GLY A 60 18.49 12.71 -9.92
C GLY A 60 18.04 14.15 -9.72
N GLY A 61 17.87 14.59 -8.46
CA GLY A 61 17.46 15.96 -8.13
C GLY A 61 15.98 16.28 -8.34
N LYS A 62 15.13 15.28 -8.62
CA LYS A 62 13.69 15.48 -8.84
C LYS A 62 12.84 14.45 -8.13
N VAL A 63 11.62 14.86 -7.77
CA VAL A 63 10.58 13.94 -7.31
C VAL A 63 10.10 13.12 -8.51
N THR A 64 10.07 11.80 -8.33
CA THR A 64 9.62 10.83 -9.33
C THR A 64 8.54 9.96 -8.70
N ALA A 65 7.35 9.95 -9.30
CA ALA A 65 6.29 9.00 -9.01
C ALA A 65 6.34 7.85 -10.01
N SER A 66 6.26 6.62 -9.51
CA SER A 66 6.12 5.41 -10.31
C SER A 66 4.82 4.70 -9.94
N THR A 67 4.16 4.08 -10.91
CA THR A 67 2.95 3.27 -10.71
C THR A 67 3.13 1.87 -11.31
N HIS A 68 2.23 0.95 -11.01
CA HIS A 68 2.22 -0.36 -11.65
C HIS A 68 1.64 -0.24 -13.06
N GLU A 69 2.24 -0.91 -14.05
CA GLU A 69 1.83 -0.81 -15.46
C GLU A 69 0.34 -1.12 -15.71
N LYS A 70 -0.21 -2.10 -14.99
CA LYS A 70 -1.63 -2.48 -15.04
C LYS A 70 -2.59 -1.33 -14.68
N TYR A 71 -2.15 -0.35 -13.89
CA TYR A 71 -2.97 0.83 -13.56
C TYR A 71 -2.97 1.88 -14.67
N LEU A 72 -2.06 1.77 -15.64
CA LEU A 72 -2.07 2.63 -16.83
C LEU A 72 -3.07 2.13 -17.88
N LEU A 73 -3.64 0.93 -17.75
CA LEU A 73 -4.71 0.48 -18.65
C LEU A 73 -5.88 1.47 -18.59
N ASN A 74 -6.32 1.94 -19.75
CA ASN A 74 -7.41 2.90 -19.84
C ASN A 74 -8.76 2.23 -19.52
N PRO A 75 -9.40 2.54 -18.39
CA PRO A 75 -10.64 1.90 -17.97
C PRO A 75 -11.86 2.39 -18.77
N ASP A 76 -11.72 3.41 -19.60
CA ASP A 76 -12.82 3.99 -20.38
C ASP A 76 -13.03 3.34 -21.76
N LEU A 77 -12.22 2.33 -22.09
CA LEU A 77 -12.39 1.56 -23.31
C LEU A 77 -13.66 0.70 -23.25
N LYS A 78 -14.55 0.90 -24.21
CA LYS A 78 -15.83 0.16 -24.34
C LYS A 78 -15.94 -0.64 -25.64
N ASP A 79 -15.07 -0.36 -26.60
CA ASP A 79 -15.09 -0.98 -27.93
C ASP A 79 -14.51 -2.39 -27.87
N GLN A 80 -15.02 -3.28 -28.72
CA GLN A 80 -14.45 -4.62 -28.90
C GLN A 80 -13.31 -4.59 -29.92
N VAL A 81 -12.29 -5.41 -29.68
CA VAL A 81 -11.21 -5.67 -30.64
C VAL A 81 -11.44 -7.02 -31.27
N SER A 82 -11.58 -7.07 -32.60
CA SER A 82 -11.77 -8.33 -33.32
C SER A 82 -10.52 -9.22 -33.23
N LEU A 83 -10.74 -10.51 -33.03
CA LEU A 83 -9.73 -11.56 -33.19
C LEU A 83 -9.87 -12.14 -34.60
N VAL A 84 -8.89 -11.86 -35.47
CA VAL A 84 -8.88 -12.31 -36.86
C VAL A 84 -7.66 -13.20 -37.05
N GLU A 85 -7.89 -14.44 -37.49
CA GLU A 85 -6.81 -15.41 -37.76
C GLU A 85 -5.84 -15.58 -36.58
N GLY A 86 -6.38 -15.61 -35.35
CA GLY A 86 -5.59 -15.78 -34.12
C GLY A 86 -4.82 -14.53 -33.67
N LYS A 87 -5.06 -13.35 -34.27
CA LYS A 87 -4.44 -12.07 -33.87
C LYS A 87 -5.48 -11.00 -33.56
N PHE A 88 -5.26 -10.25 -32.48
CA PHE A 88 -6.11 -9.11 -32.17
C PHE A 88 -5.81 -7.93 -33.11
N ALA A 89 -6.83 -7.44 -33.79
CA ALA A 89 -6.73 -6.33 -34.72
C ALA A 89 -6.86 -4.98 -33.99
N PHE A 90 -5.84 -4.61 -33.22
CA PHE A 90 -5.89 -3.41 -32.36
C PHE A 90 -6.12 -2.10 -33.12
N GLY A 91 -5.53 -1.95 -34.32
CA GLY A 91 -5.69 -0.75 -35.15
C GLY A 91 -5.47 0.55 -34.36
N LYS A 92 -6.42 1.49 -34.46
CA LYS A 92 -6.37 2.76 -33.71
C LYS A 92 -6.64 2.62 -32.21
N ALA A 93 -7.13 1.47 -31.74
CA ALA A 93 -7.43 1.27 -30.32
C ALA A 93 -6.14 1.28 -29.48
N GLU A 94 -5.04 0.74 -29.99
CA GLU A 94 -3.75 0.61 -29.29
C GLU A 94 -3.28 1.93 -28.66
N GLN A 95 -3.42 3.05 -29.38
CA GLN A 95 -3.01 4.37 -28.90
C GLN A 95 -3.81 4.84 -27.68
N ARG A 96 -5.06 4.38 -27.54
CA ARG A 96 -5.98 4.73 -26.45
C ARG A 96 -5.95 3.74 -25.28
N MET A 97 -5.25 2.60 -25.41
CA MET A 97 -5.24 1.55 -24.40
C MET A 97 -4.53 1.93 -23.11
N LEU A 98 -3.62 2.91 -23.17
CA LEU A 98 -2.84 3.34 -22.02
C LEU A 98 -3.08 4.81 -21.73
N THR A 99 -3.22 5.11 -20.44
CA THR A 99 -3.06 6.43 -19.86
C THR A 99 -1.58 6.78 -19.90
N ARG A 100 -1.21 7.76 -20.72
CA ARG A 100 0.20 8.13 -20.96
C ARG A 100 0.62 9.38 -20.21
N ASP A 101 -0.28 10.35 -20.15
CA ASP A 101 -0.06 11.65 -19.56
C ASP A 101 -0.93 11.84 -18.32
N TYR A 102 -0.44 12.69 -17.41
CA TYR A 102 -1.20 13.08 -16.23
C TYR A 102 -1.88 14.43 -16.49
N GLU A 103 -3.19 14.38 -16.67
CA GLU A 103 -4.05 15.49 -17.12
C GLU A 103 -5.01 15.88 -15.99
N GLY A 104 -4.46 16.10 -14.80
CA GLY A 104 -5.19 16.50 -13.60
C GLY A 104 -5.95 15.35 -12.92
N ALA A 105 -6.90 15.71 -12.06
CA ALA A 105 -7.59 14.79 -11.15
C ALA A 105 -8.33 13.64 -11.86
N GLU A 106 -8.74 13.81 -13.13
CA GLU A 106 -9.35 12.74 -13.91
C GLU A 106 -8.38 11.58 -14.15
N THR A 107 -7.08 11.87 -14.34
CA THR A 107 -6.05 10.83 -14.44
C THR A 107 -5.99 10.01 -13.15
N LEU A 108 -5.99 10.66 -11.98
CA LEU A 108 -6.01 9.96 -10.69
C LEU A 108 -7.25 9.07 -10.55
N ALA A 109 -8.42 9.57 -10.95
CA ALA A 109 -9.66 8.78 -10.96
C ALA A 109 -9.58 7.56 -11.90
N LYS A 110 -8.95 7.69 -13.08
CA LYS A 110 -8.69 6.55 -13.99
C LYS A 110 -7.75 5.53 -13.35
N LEU A 111 -6.65 5.96 -12.74
CA LEU A 111 -5.71 5.06 -12.05
C LEU A 111 -6.40 4.27 -10.92
N LYS A 112 -7.25 4.92 -10.13
CA LYS A 112 -8.06 4.27 -9.09
C LYS A 112 -8.99 3.22 -9.71
N ARG A 113 -9.75 3.58 -10.76
CA ARG A 113 -10.63 2.62 -11.45
C ARG A 113 -9.87 1.42 -12.02
N ALA A 114 -8.71 1.65 -12.63
CA ALA A 114 -7.84 0.58 -13.12
C ALA A 114 -7.24 -0.29 -12.00
N ALA A 115 -7.09 0.27 -10.79
CA ALA A 115 -6.62 -0.45 -9.61
C ALA A 115 -7.72 -1.27 -8.91
N SER A 116 -8.98 -0.87 -9.04
CA SER A 116 -10.14 -1.47 -8.34
C SER A 116 -10.26 -2.98 -8.49
N PRO A 117 -10.05 -3.62 -9.66
CA PRO A 117 -10.12 -5.08 -9.78
C PRO A 117 -9.08 -5.85 -8.94
N TYR A 118 -8.07 -5.16 -8.43
CA TYR A 118 -7.04 -5.73 -7.57
C TYR A 118 -7.29 -5.46 -6.08
N SER A 119 -8.29 -4.65 -5.77
CA SER A 119 -8.84 -4.47 -4.43
C SER A 119 -9.71 -5.68 -4.11
N GLY A 120 -9.35 -6.42 -3.05
CA GLY A 120 -10.22 -7.46 -2.49
C GLY A 120 -10.99 -6.89 -1.31
N GLN A 121 -12.11 -7.54 -0.94
CA GLN A 121 -12.97 -7.09 0.17
C GLN A 121 -12.21 -6.82 1.48
N GLU A 122 -11.22 -7.65 1.81
CA GLU A 122 -10.37 -7.45 2.99
C GLU A 122 -9.60 -6.13 2.91
N LYS A 123 -8.96 -5.85 1.77
CA LYS A 123 -8.19 -4.61 1.56
C LYS A 123 -9.07 -3.37 1.54
N GLU A 124 -10.28 -3.50 1.00
CA GLU A 124 -11.28 -2.43 1.03
C GLU A 124 -11.69 -2.10 2.46
N GLY A 125 -11.98 -3.12 3.28
CA GLY A 125 -12.30 -2.95 4.70
C GLY A 125 -11.13 -2.38 5.51
N VAL A 126 -9.90 -2.85 5.29
CA VAL A 126 -8.68 -2.27 5.91
C VAL A 126 -8.56 -0.79 5.56
N HIS A 127 -8.78 -0.44 4.29
CA HIS A 127 -8.70 0.95 3.83
C HIS A 127 -9.78 1.83 4.47
N GLU A 128 -11.00 1.34 4.60
CA GLU A 128 -12.09 2.04 5.29
C GLU A 128 -11.78 2.28 6.78
N ILE A 129 -11.26 1.27 7.47
CA ILE A 129 -10.81 1.42 8.86
C ILE A 129 -9.72 2.49 8.95
N ALA A 130 -8.71 2.42 8.08
CA ALA A 130 -7.57 3.33 8.11
C ALA A 130 -7.93 4.79 7.80
N THR A 131 -8.89 5.05 6.91
CA THR A 131 -9.32 6.42 6.59
C THR A 131 -10.30 7.00 7.60
N SER A 132 -11.00 6.16 8.37
CA SER A 132 -11.98 6.61 9.37
C SER A 132 -11.44 6.64 10.81
N ASN A 133 -10.32 5.96 11.09
CA ASN A 133 -9.73 5.87 12.42
C ASN A 133 -8.41 6.67 12.52
N LEU A 134 -8.46 7.80 13.23
CA LEU A 134 -7.30 8.68 13.46
C LEU A 134 -6.21 8.05 14.34
N SER A 135 -6.48 6.92 14.99
CA SER A 135 -5.49 6.21 15.82
C SER A 135 -4.60 5.29 15.00
N VAL A 136 -4.91 5.07 13.71
CA VAL A 136 -4.09 4.25 12.80
C VAL A 136 -2.79 4.98 12.46
N VAL A 137 -1.67 4.28 12.65
CA VAL A 137 -0.29 4.81 12.53
C VAL A 137 0.34 4.43 11.19
N ASP A 138 0.05 3.24 10.69
CA ASP A 138 0.53 2.76 9.40
C ASP A 138 -0.35 1.62 8.87
N VAL A 139 -0.23 1.38 7.57
CA VAL A 139 -0.90 0.30 6.85
C VAL A 139 0.15 -0.55 6.10
N GLU A 140 -0.15 -1.82 5.84
CA GLU A 140 0.69 -2.74 5.05
C GLU A 140 2.12 -2.86 5.61
N ILE A 141 2.22 -3.19 6.89
CA ILE A 141 3.45 -3.14 7.66
C ILE A 141 4.26 -4.41 7.42
N ALA A 142 5.45 -4.24 6.85
CA ALA A 142 6.41 -5.33 6.73
C ALA A 142 7.43 -5.27 7.87
N ILE A 143 7.49 -6.31 8.70
CA ILE A 143 8.52 -6.45 9.73
C ILE A 143 9.72 -7.19 9.13
N ASN A 144 10.88 -6.54 9.13
CA ASN A 144 12.13 -7.12 8.67
C ASN A 144 12.91 -7.67 9.87
N ALA A 145 13.00 -9.00 9.97
CA ALA A 145 13.76 -9.69 11.01
C ALA A 145 15.19 -10.06 10.58
N SER A 146 15.73 -9.42 9.55
CA SER A 146 17.10 -9.66 9.08
C SER A 146 18.11 -9.46 10.21
N GLY A 147 18.86 -10.52 10.53
CA GLY A 147 19.85 -10.51 11.60
C GLY A 147 19.34 -10.94 12.96
N VAL A 148 18.06 -11.34 13.09
CA VAL A 148 17.52 -11.95 14.31
C VAL A 148 17.62 -13.48 14.20
N PRO A 149 18.40 -14.18 15.05
CA PRO A 149 18.51 -15.63 15.02
C PRO A 149 17.15 -16.32 15.22
N GLY A 150 16.86 -17.35 14.43
CA GLY A 150 15.64 -18.16 14.56
C GLY A 150 14.39 -17.58 13.90
N ILE A 151 14.41 -16.34 13.39
CA ILE A 151 13.25 -15.71 12.75
C ILE A 151 13.43 -15.66 11.23
N LYS A 152 12.38 -16.04 10.48
CA LYS A 152 12.37 -15.92 9.02
C LYS A 152 12.58 -14.45 8.62
N ARG A 153 13.46 -14.23 7.64
CA ARG A 153 13.83 -12.88 7.17
C ARG A 153 12.63 -12.04 6.70
N ASN A 154 11.63 -12.69 6.10
CA ASN A 154 10.39 -12.07 5.66
C ASN A 154 9.24 -12.63 6.50
N LEU A 155 8.76 -11.84 7.44
CA LEU A 155 7.51 -12.11 8.14
C LEU A 155 6.33 -11.68 7.25
N PRO A 156 5.13 -12.28 7.44
CA PRO A 156 3.90 -11.78 6.84
C PRO A 156 3.73 -10.28 7.14
N ARG A 157 3.13 -9.56 6.20
CA ARG A 157 2.75 -8.17 6.47
C ARG A 157 1.54 -8.17 7.38
N THR A 158 1.50 -7.20 8.29
CA THR A 158 0.32 -6.91 9.08
C THR A 158 -0.45 -5.78 8.42
N ASP A 159 -1.78 -5.88 8.42
CA ASP A 159 -2.63 -4.90 7.76
C ASP A 159 -2.52 -3.49 8.36
N LEU A 160 -2.62 -3.37 9.69
CA LEU A 160 -2.66 -2.09 10.40
C LEU A 160 -1.79 -2.09 11.66
N ALA A 161 -1.21 -0.94 11.98
CA ALA A 161 -0.80 -0.60 13.34
C ALA A 161 -1.64 0.56 13.86
N ASN A 162 -2.12 0.43 15.09
CA ASN A 162 -3.07 1.36 15.70
C ASN A 162 -2.64 1.69 17.15
N PHE A 163 -2.95 2.89 17.60
CA PHE A 163 -2.86 3.23 19.03
C PHE A 163 -4.16 2.89 19.75
N GLU A 164 -4.07 2.18 20.86
CA GLU A 164 -5.18 1.91 21.76
C GLU A 164 -4.91 2.47 23.15
N THR A 165 -5.88 3.19 23.71
CA THR A 165 -5.79 3.68 25.09
C THR A 165 -6.19 2.57 26.05
N THR A 166 -5.33 2.29 27.02
CA THR A 166 -5.55 1.30 28.07
C THR A 166 -5.58 1.98 29.45
N ALA A 167 -5.92 1.23 30.49
CA ALA A 167 -5.92 1.74 31.86
C ALA A 167 -4.53 2.22 32.32
N THR A 168 -3.46 1.73 31.70
CA THR A 168 -2.06 2.01 32.09
C THR A 168 -1.31 2.88 31.10
N GLY A 169 -1.91 3.27 29.96
CA GLY A 169 -1.25 4.11 28.97
C GLY A 169 -1.79 3.95 27.55
N VAL A 170 -0.88 3.98 26.58
CA VAL A 170 -1.20 3.80 25.16
C VAL A 170 -0.39 2.63 24.64
N ASP A 171 -1.07 1.65 24.07
CA ASP A 171 -0.48 0.49 23.45
C ASP A 171 -0.42 0.69 21.92
N LEU A 172 0.68 0.23 21.32
CA LEU A 172 0.76 0.04 19.87
C LEU A 172 0.30 -1.39 19.57
N VAL A 173 -0.84 -1.52 18.91
CA VAL A 173 -1.42 -2.81 18.54
C VAL A 173 -1.33 -3.03 17.04
N PHE A 174 -1.29 -4.29 16.65
CA PHE A 174 -1.26 -4.71 15.25
C PHE A 174 -2.54 -5.47 14.94
N TRP A 175 -3.26 -5.04 13.91
CA TRP A 175 -4.51 -5.68 13.49
C TRP A 175 -4.32 -6.36 12.13
N GLU A 176 -4.86 -7.57 12.03
CA GLU A 176 -5.05 -8.32 10.79
C GLU A 176 -6.55 -8.39 10.53
N ALA A 177 -7.00 -7.93 9.37
CA ALA A 177 -8.41 -7.93 8.99
C ALA A 177 -8.70 -9.13 8.09
N LYS A 178 -9.82 -9.80 8.35
CA LYS A 178 -10.27 -10.95 7.56
C LYS A 178 -11.76 -10.84 7.29
N THR A 179 -12.16 -11.27 6.10
CA THR A 179 -13.58 -11.49 5.80
C THR A 179 -14.08 -12.73 6.54
N PHE A 180 -15.36 -12.76 6.92
CA PHE A 180 -15.95 -13.93 7.59
C PHE A 180 -15.89 -15.21 6.75
N SER A 181 -15.84 -15.07 5.43
CA SER A 181 -15.67 -16.19 4.49
C SER A 181 -14.23 -16.70 4.40
N ASN A 182 -13.27 -16.07 5.09
CA ASN A 182 -11.88 -16.47 5.02
C ASN A 182 -11.67 -17.79 5.78
N PRO A 183 -11.23 -18.87 5.10
CA PRO A 183 -11.05 -20.19 5.72
C PRO A 183 -9.95 -20.21 6.80
N GLU A 184 -9.05 -19.22 6.81
CA GLU A 184 -8.02 -19.10 7.86
C GLU A 184 -8.62 -18.86 9.26
N LEU A 185 -9.88 -18.40 9.33
CA LEU A 185 -10.64 -18.25 10.57
C LEU A 185 -11.03 -19.61 11.18
N GLU A 186 -11.18 -20.65 10.37
CA GLU A 186 -11.63 -21.97 10.81
C GLU A 186 -10.47 -22.91 11.16
N ASN A 187 -9.33 -22.75 10.49
CA ASN A 187 -8.16 -23.63 10.65
C ASN A 187 -7.13 -23.13 11.68
N GLY A 188 -7.30 -21.91 12.21
CA GLY A 188 -6.43 -21.31 13.23
C GLY A 188 -5.10 -20.76 12.70
N ASP A 189 -4.90 -20.67 11.38
CA ASP A 189 -3.66 -20.15 10.78
C ASP A 189 -3.44 -18.66 11.08
N ILE A 190 -4.52 -17.88 11.30
CA ILE A 190 -4.44 -16.48 11.73
C ILE A 190 -3.69 -16.33 13.06
N VAL A 191 -3.92 -17.24 14.01
CA VAL A 191 -3.26 -17.19 15.33
C VAL A 191 -1.76 -17.43 15.18
N ARG A 192 -1.32 -18.24 14.22
CA ARG A 192 0.11 -18.45 13.94
C ARG A 192 0.76 -17.21 13.32
N SER A 193 0.07 -16.55 12.40
CA SER A 193 0.52 -15.29 11.79
C SER A 193 0.65 -14.17 12.82
N ALA A 194 -0.31 -14.05 13.75
CA ALA A 194 -0.28 -13.07 14.84
C ALA A 194 0.80 -13.38 15.90
N ARG A 195 0.95 -14.65 16.30
CA ARG A 195 1.95 -15.06 17.30
C ARG A 195 3.40 -14.84 16.85
N GLY A 196 3.69 -15.01 15.57
CA GLY A 196 5.02 -14.72 15.01
C GLY A 196 5.45 -13.25 15.12
N LEU A 197 4.51 -12.35 15.43
CA LEU A 197 4.75 -10.91 15.63
C LEU A 197 4.90 -10.54 17.12
N SER A 198 4.25 -11.30 18.03
CA SER A 198 4.23 -11.01 19.48
C SER A 198 5.21 -11.86 20.30
N GLU A 199 5.56 -13.06 19.83
CA GLU A 199 6.44 -13.99 20.54
C GLU A 199 7.56 -14.45 19.60
N GLY A 200 8.80 -14.02 19.88
CA GLY A 200 9.94 -14.82 19.47
C GLY A 200 9.87 -16.14 20.24
N ASP A 201 9.88 -17.28 19.53
CA ASP A 201 9.82 -18.62 20.13
C ASP A 201 10.71 -18.67 21.37
N ARG A 202 10.10 -18.71 22.56
CA ARG A 202 10.84 -19.04 23.77
C ARG A 202 11.17 -20.52 23.66
N PRO A 203 12.45 -20.93 23.69
CA PRO A 203 12.78 -22.33 23.71
C PRO A 203 12.13 -22.97 24.95
N SER A 204 11.39 -24.04 24.73
CA SER A 204 10.81 -24.89 25.77
C SER A 204 11.92 -25.31 26.73
N GLN A 205 11.88 -24.80 27.97
CA GLN A 205 12.64 -25.40 29.06
C GLN A 205 11.89 -26.65 29.54
N ASP A 206 12.02 -27.74 28.80
CA ASP A 206 11.70 -29.07 29.30
C ASP A 206 12.85 -30.00 28.92
N GLY A 207 13.75 -30.23 29.90
CA GLY A 207 14.90 -31.08 29.69
C GLY A 207 15.96 -31.02 30.79
N VAL A 208 15.57 -30.99 32.06
CA VAL A 208 16.45 -31.46 33.15
C VAL A 208 15.61 -32.26 34.15
N ARG A 209 15.70 -33.58 34.04
CA ARG A 209 15.66 -34.50 35.17
C ARG A 209 16.91 -35.35 35.11
#